data_AF-A0A2R4FIC7-F1
#
_entry.id   AF-A0A2R4FIC7-F1
#
_cell.length_a   1.000
_cell.length_b   1.000
_cell.length_c   1.000
_cell.angle_alpha   90.00
_cell.angle_beta   90.00
_cell.angle_gamma   90.00
#
_symmetry.space_group_name_H-M   'P 1'
#
loop_
_entity.id
_entity.type
_entity.pdbx_description
1 polymer ?
#
loop_
_entity_poly.entity_id
_entity_poly.type
_entity_poly.pdbx_seq_one_letter_code
_entity_poly.pdbx_strand_id
1 'polypeptide(L)' 'MACLSGWEQPPDPVEDWRIPATRAELLAELELCGVPVDMSARDARCVLELSGTWAPVSRLRDAQRVRRESVPVS' A
#
# COMPACT_ATOMS: atom_id res chain seq x y z
N MET A 1 -0.98 -17.08 20.74
CA MET A 1 -1.27 -16.98 19.31
C MET A 1 -1.36 -15.51 18.95
N ALA A 2 -0.32 -14.95 18.35
CA ALA A 2 -0.41 -13.61 17.80
C ALA A 2 -1.35 -13.70 16.59
N CYS A 3 -2.52 -13.08 16.69
CA CYS A 3 -3.33 -12.81 15.51
C CYS A 3 -2.48 -11.86 14.67
N LEU A 4 -1.75 -12.39 13.69
CA LEU A 4 -1.23 -11.57 12.61
C LEU A 4 -2.46 -10.83 12.09
N SER A 5 -2.50 -9.51 12.31
CA SER A 5 -3.57 -8.67 11.79
C SER A 5 -3.79 -9.08 10.35
N GLY A 6 -5.02 -9.39 9.94
CA GLY A 6 -5.34 -10.02 8.64
C GLY A 6 -4.87 -9.26 7.39
N TRP A 7 -4.10 -8.19 7.56
CA TRP A 7 -3.46 -7.36 6.56
C TRP A 7 -2.01 -7.77 6.23
N GLU A 8 -1.44 -8.72 6.97
CA GLU A 8 -0.12 -9.28 6.64
C GLU A 8 -0.24 -10.44 5.63
N GLN A 9 -1.45 -10.89 5.31
CA GLN A 9 -1.71 -11.93 4.33
C GLN A 9 -2.60 -11.41 3.19
N PRO A 10 -2.36 -11.87 1.94
CA PRO A 10 -3.27 -11.62 0.84
C PRO A 10 -4.67 -12.18 1.16
N PRO A 11 -5.74 -11.54 0.69
CA PRO A 11 -7.09 -12.09 0.71
C PRO A 11 -7.17 -13.30 -0.23
N ASP A 12 -8.05 -14.23 0.11
CA ASP A 12 -8.48 -15.31 -0.77
C ASP A 12 -9.82 -14.94 -1.44
N PRO A 13 -10.02 -15.23 -2.73
CA PRO A 13 -9.02 -15.77 -3.67
C PRO A 13 -7.99 -14.70 -4.10
N VAL A 14 -6.74 -15.11 -4.34
CA VAL A 14 -5.65 -14.20 -4.75
C VAL A 14 -5.79 -13.74 -6.20
N GLU A 15 -6.38 -14.55 -7.09
CA GLU A 15 -6.48 -14.25 -8.52
C GLU A 15 -7.25 -12.96 -8.85
N ASP A 16 -8.12 -12.51 -7.94
CA ASP A 16 -8.92 -11.29 -8.11
C ASP A 16 -8.18 -10.01 -7.72
N TRP A 17 -6.95 -10.12 -7.21
CA TRP A 17 -6.18 -9.00 -6.67
C TRP A 17 -4.90 -8.75 -7.46
N ARG A 18 -4.62 -7.47 -7.70
CA ARG A 18 -3.30 -7.03 -8.11
C ARG A 18 -2.38 -7.00 -6.89
N ILE A 19 -1.23 -7.68 -6.96
CA ILE A 19 -0.27 -7.76 -5.86
C ILE A 19 1.07 -7.16 -6.32
N PRO A 20 1.38 -5.90 -5.97
CA PRO A 20 2.67 -5.29 -6.27
C PRO A 20 3.82 -6.08 -5.64
N ALA A 21 4.69 -6.64 -6.48
CA ALA A 21 5.82 -7.44 -6.03
C ALA A 21 6.95 -6.55 -5.48
N THR A 22 7.08 -5.35 -6.04
CA THR A 22 8.15 -4.41 -5.75
C THR A 22 7.65 -3.13 -5.09
N ARG A 23 8.56 -2.43 -4.41
CA ARG A 23 8.26 -1.10 -3.84
C ARG A 23 7.94 -0.08 -4.93
N ALA A 24 8.59 -0.17 -6.10
CA ALA A 24 8.34 0.73 -7.22
C ALA A 24 6.92 0.56 -7.78
N GLU A 25 6.47 -0.68 -7.95
CA GLU A 25 5.08 -0.96 -8.33
C GLU A 25 4.10 -0.40 -7.30
N LEU A 26 4.36 -0.60 -6.00
CA LEU A 26 3.49 -0.07 -4.95
C LEU A 26 3.42 1.46 -4.96
N LEU A 27 4.53 2.15 -5.22
CA LEU A 27 4.54 3.61 -5.38
C LEU A 27 3.71 4.05 -6.58
N ALA A 28 3.85 3.36 -7.72
CA ALA A 28 3.05 3.63 -8.90
C ALA A 28 1.55 3.43 -8.63
N GLU A 29 1.16 2.38 -7.91
CA GLU A 29 -0.25 2.18 -7.52
C GLU A 29 -0.78 3.30 -6.61
N LEU A 30 0.01 3.77 -5.66
CA LEU A 30 -0.37 4.88 -4.78
C LEU A 30 -0.55 6.19 -5.57
N GLU A 31 0.27 6.43 -6.59
CA GLU A 31 0.14 7.58 -7.49
C GLU A 31 -1.08 7.44 -8.39
N LEU A 32 -1.28 6.28 -9.01
CA LEU A 32 -2.44 5.97 -9.86
C LEU A 32 -3.77 6.10 -9.11
N CYS A 33 -3.80 5.65 -7.85
CA CYS A 33 -4.98 5.77 -7.00
C CYS A 33 -5.13 7.16 -6.35
N GLY A 34 -4.26 8.12 -6.66
CA GLY A 34 -4.34 9.48 -6.12
C GLY A 34 -4.18 9.56 -4.61
N VAL A 35 -3.50 8.61 -3.99
CA VAL A 35 -3.32 8.56 -2.53
C VAL A 35 -2.39 9.70 -2.10
N PRO A 36 -2.83 10.63 -1.22
CA PRO A 36 -2.00 11.72 -0.69
C PRO A 36 -0.75 11.25 0.08
N VAL A 37 0.32 12.04 0.05
CA VAL A 37 1.63 11.69 0.67
C VAL A 37 1.58 11.58 2.19
N ASP A 38 0.71 12.34 2.82
CA ASP A 38 0.47 12.41 4.27
C ASP A 38 -0.61 11.44 4.76
N MET A 39 -1.38 10.82 3.85
CA MET A 39 -2.40 9.83 4.19
C MET A 39 -1.81 8.69 5.02
N SER A 40 -2.55 8.24 6.03
CA SER A 40 -2.12 7.12 6.88
C SER A 40 -1.99 5.84 6.04
N ALA A 41 -1.10 4.93 6.45
CA ALA A 41 -0.96 3.64 5.76
C ALA A 41 -2.26 2.82 5.78
N ARG A 42 -3.08 3.00 6.82
CA ARG A 42 -4.39 2.33 6.92
C ARG A 42 -5.36 2.85 5.86
N ASP A 43 -5.49 4.15 5.72
CA ASP A 43 -6.45 4.74 4.77
C ASP A 43 -5.97 4.52 3.33
N ALA A 44 -4.66 4.65 3.10
CA ALA A 44 -4.05 4.34 1.81
C ALA A 44 -4.28 2.88 1.40
N ARG A 45 -4.22 1.94 2.36
CA ARG A 45 -4.56 0.54 2.13
C ARG A 45 -6.00 0.38 1.68
N CYS A 46 -6.95 1.04 2.35
CA CYS A 46 -8.37 0.99 1.96
C CYS A 46 -8.59 1.50 0.54
N VAL A 47 -7.91 2.59 0.14
CA VAL A 47 -8.00 3.10 -1.25
C VAL A 47 -7.47 2.05 -2.24
N LEU A 48 -6.31 1.46 -1.96
CA LEU A 48 -5.77 0.39 -2.82
C LEU A 48 -6.72 -0.81 -2.89
N GLU A 49 -7.34 -1.19 -1.78
CA GLU A 49 -8.31 -2.30 -1.74
C GLU A 49 -9.52 -2.05 -2.62
N LEU A 50 -10.08 -0.84 -2.57
CA LEU A 50 -11.19 -0.43 -3.42
C LEU A 50 -10.82 -0.42 -4.91
N SER A 51 -9.53 -0.25 -5.22
CA SER A 51 -8.98 -0.35 -6.57
C SER A 51 -8.58 -1.78 -6.98
N GLY A 52 -8.82 -2.80 -6.13
CA GLY A 52 -8.45 -4.19 -6.40
C GLY A 52 -6.95 -4.49 -6.21
N THR A 53 -6.20 -3.62 -5.53
CA THR A 53 -4.78 -3.80 -5.25
C THR A 53 -4.57 -4.21 -3.80
N TRP A 54 -3.83 -5.31 -3.57
CA TRP A 54 -3.43 -5.76 -2.24
C TRP A 54 -1.98 -5.41 -1.90
N ALA A 55 -1.73 -4.88 -0.70
CA ALA A 55 -0.38 -4.62 -0.19
C ALA A 55 -0.33 -4.71 1.35
N PRO A 56 0.68 -5.34 1.96
CA PRO A 56 0.85 -5.34 3.40
C PRO A 56 1.06 -3.92 3.95
N VAL A 57 0.56 -3.66 5.16
CA VAL A 57 0.76 -2.35 5.82
C VAL A 57 2.24 -2.06 6.05
N SER A 58 3.06 -3.07 6.36
CA SER A 58 4.51 -2.93 6.51
C SER A 58 5.16 -2.36 5.23
N ARG A 59 4.88 -2.97 4.06
CA ARG A 59 5.38 -2.49 2.76
C ARG A 59 4.83 -1.13 2.37
N LEU A 60 3.57 -0.87 2.68
CA LEU A 60 2.94 0.41 2.43
C LEU A 60 3.57 1.54 3.26
N ARG A 61 3.88 1.29 4.54
CA ARG A 61 4.62 2.24 5.39
C ARG A 61 5.99 2.55 4.80
N ASP A 62 6.72 1.55 4.33
CA ASP A 62 8.03 1.75 3.72
C ASP A 62 7.93 2.58 2.43
N ALA A 63 6.94 2.30 1.57
CA ALA A 63 6.71 3.07 0.36
C ALA A 63 6.33 4.53 0.68
N GLN A 64 5.41 4.75 1.62
CA GLN A 64 5.02 6.10 2.05
C GLN A 64 6.19 6.88 2.67
N ARG A 65 7.06 6.24 3.46
CA ARG A 65 8.27 6.88 4.01
C ARG A 65 9.18 7.36 2.88
N VAL A 66 9.50 6.48 1.93
CA VAL A 66 10.34 6.85 0.76
C VAL A 66 9.71 7.98 -0.03
N ARG A 67 8.38 7.94 -0.25
CA ARG A 67 7.67 9.00 -0.98
C ARG A 67 7.78 10.34 -0.25
N ARG A 68 7.62 10.36 1.07
CA ARG A 68 7.80 11.58 1.89
C ARG A 68 9.22 12.13 1.84
N GLU A 69 10.22 11.27 1.93
CA GLU A 69 11.63 11.65 1.86
C GLU A 69 12.03 12.16 0.46
N SER A 70 11.32 11.73 -0.58
CA SER A 70 11.58 12.11 -1.97
C SER A 70 10.88 13.40 -2.40
N VAL A 71 9.89 13.90 -1.64
CA VAL A 71 9.27 15.21 -1.89
C VAL A 71 10.20 16.27 -1.32
N PRO A 72 10.85 17.12 -2.15
CA PRO A 72 11.66 18.20 -1.63
C PRO A 72 10.77 19.15 -0.83
N VAL A 73 11.10 19.36 0.44
CA VAL A 73 10.52 20.44 1.25
C VAL A 73 10.92 21.74 0.56
N SER A 74 10.00 22.31 -0.21
CA SER A 74 10.15 23.64 -0.80
C SER A 74 9.84 24.71 0.22
#